data_AF-A0A2K3LMM5-F1
#
_entry.id   AF-A0A2K3LMM5-F1
#
_cell.length_a   1.000
_cell.length_b   1.000
_cell.length_c   1.000
_cell.angle_alpha   90.00
_cell.angle_beta   90.00
_cell.angle_gamma   90.00
#
_symmetry.space_group_name_H-M   'P 1'
#
loop_
_entity.id
_entity.type
_entity.pdbx_description
1 polymer ?
#
loop_
_entity_poly.entity_id
_entity_poly.type
_entity_poly.pdbx_seq_one_letter_code
_entity_poly.pdbx_strand_id
1 'polypeptide(L)' 'KEDKNDQWHRVERSSGKFLRRFRLPENSKMDQVKANMENGVLTVTVPKEEIKKPEVKKTIDISG' A
#
# COMPACT_ATOMS: atom_id res chain seq x y z
N LYS A 1 -2.31 27.67 -10.66
CA LYS A 1 -1.88 29.05 -10.36
C LYS A 1 -3.18 29.82 -10.24
N GLU A 2 -3.60 30.16 -9.03
CA GLU A 2 -4.87 30.88 -8.83
C GLU A 2 -4.67 32.34 -9.20
N ASP A 3 -5.60 32.89 -9.98
CA ASP A 3 -5.57 34.28 -10.39
C ASP A 3 -6.01 35.17 -9.23
N LYS A 4 -5.33 36.29 -9.05
CA LYS A 4 -5.52 37.20 -7.90
C LYS A 4 -6.92 37.86 -7.84
N ASN A 5 -7.78 37.60 -8.83
CA ASN A 5 -9.13 38.16 -8.95
C ASN A 5 -10.24 37.14 -8.65
N ASP A 6 -9.92 35.89 -8.30
CA ASP A 6 -10.94 34.91 -7.91
C ASP A 6 -11.43 35.16 -6.48
N GLN A 7 -12.71 35.52 -6.35
CA GLN A 7 -13.36 35.74 -5.05
C GLN A 7 -14.16 34.51 -4.64
N TRP A 8 -13.64 33.79 -3.64
CA TRP A 8 -14.25 32.57 -3.13
C TRP A 8 -15.27 32.87 -2.03
N HIS A 9 -16.50 32.40 -2.18
CA HIS A 9 -17.50 32.46 -1.10
C HIS A 9 -17.27 31.39 -0.02
N ARG A 10 -16.72 30.22 -0.40
CA ARG A 10 -16.42 29.11 0.52
C ARG A 10 -15.42 28.14 -0.11
N VAL A 11 -14.48 27.63 0.68
CA VAL A 11 -13.49 26.61 0.28
C VAL A 11 -13.54 25.46 1.30
N GLU A 12 -13.88 24.26 0.85
CA GLU A 12 -14.04 23.08 1.74
C GLU A 12 -12.93 22.05 1.57
N ARG A 13 -12.20 22.09 0.46
CA ARG A 13 -11.16 21.11 0.12
C ARG A 13 -9.80 21.78 0.16
N SER A 14 -8.88 21.18 0.90
CA SER A 14 -7.47 21.56 0.89
C SER A 14 -6.65 20.51 0.14
N SER A 15 -5.55 20.96 -0.45
CA SER A 15 -4.50 20.08 -0.96
C SER A 15 -3.18 20.48 -0.29
N GLY A 16 -2.25 19.54 -0.19
CA GLY A 16 -1.00 19.77 0.51
C GLY A 16 0.01 18.66 0.25
N LYS A 17 1.23 18.86 0.78
CA LYS A 17 2.28 17.84 0.73
C LYS A 17 2.01 16.78 1.80
N PHE A 18 2.20 15.52 1.47
CA PHE A 18 2.08 14.42 2.42
C PHE A 18 3.21 13.39 2.20
N LEU A 19 3.60 12.69 3.28
CA LEU A 19 4.57 11.61 3.25
C LEU A 19 4.05 10.47 4.13
N ARG A 20 4.05 9.24 3.61
CA ARG A 20 3.82 8.02 4.40
C ARG A 20 4.95 7.03 4.13
N ARG A 21 5.38 6.33 5.17
CA ARG A 21 6.43 5.29 5.10
C ARG A 21 5.89 4.01 5.71
N PHE A 22 6.15 2.89 5.06
CA PHE A 22 5.75 1.57 5.51
C PHE A 22 6.98 0.68 5.54
N ARG A 23 7.09 -0.17 6.57
CA ARG A 23 8.10 -1.23 6.60
C ARG A 23 7.53 -2.43 5.85
N LEU A 24 8.25 -2.88 4.83
CA LEU A 24 7.85 -4.05 4.07
C LEU A 24 8.36 -5.34 4.74
N PRO A 25 7.64 -6.46 4.61
CA PRO A 25 8.13 -7.77 5.02
C PRO A 25 9.44 -8.13 4.30
N GLU A 26 10.24 -9.01 4.91
CA GLU A 26 11.51 -9.48 4.33
C GLU A 26 11.32 -10.18 2.99
N ASN A 27 10.23 -10.95 2.85
CA ASN A 27 9.91 -11.69 1.63
C ASN A 27 9.23 -10.84 0.54
N SER A 28 9.55 -9.55 0.45
CA SER A 28 8.96 -8.64 -0.54
C SER A 28 9.85 -8.55 -1.78
N LYS A 29 9.27 -8.72 -2.97
CA LYS A 29 9.96 -8.55 -4.26
C LYS A 29 10.03 -7.08 -4.64
N MET A 30 11.04 -6.37 -4.13
CA MET A 30 11.22 -4.92 -4.30
C MET A 30 11.39 -4.49 -5.76
N ASP A 31 11.96 -5.35 -6.59
CA ASP A 31 12.14 -5.19 -8.03
C ASP A 31 10.81 -5.22 -8.82
N GLN A 32 9.74 -5.76 -8.21
CA GLN A 32 8.45 -5.99 -8.86
C GLN A 32 7.32 -5.13 -8.31
N VAL A 33 7.65 -4.06 -7.58
CA VAL A 33 6.66 -3.12 -7.09
C VAL A 33 5.96 -2.42 -8.26
N LYS A 34 4.63 -2.35 -8.20
CA LYS A 34 3.79 -1.66 -9.18
C LYS A 34 2.96 -0.59 -8.49
N ALA A 35 2.73 0.52 -9.19
CA ALA A 35 1.87 1.60 -8.71
C ALA A 35 0.88 2.01 -9.81
N ASN A 36 -0.38 2.25 -9.43
CA ASN A 36 -1.42 2.74 -10.31
C ASN A 36 -2.23 3.84 -9.61
N MET A 37 -2.67 4.85 -10.36
CA MET A 37 -3.54 5.93 -9.88
C MET A 37 -4.84 5.88 -10.67
N GLU A 38 -5.94 5.61 -9.99
CA GLU A 38 -7.25 5.50 -10.62
C GLU A 38 -8.32 6.12 -9.73
N ASN A 39 -9.22 6.94 -10.29
CA ASN A 39 -10.31 7.61 -9.57
C ASN A 39 -9.86 8.39 -8.31
N GLY A 40 -8.66 8.97 -8.35
CA GLY A 40 -8.09 9.73 -7.23
C GLY A 40 -7.46 8.87 -6.11
N VAL A 41 -7.30 7.56 -6.34
CA VAL A 41 -6.67 6.63 -5.38
C VAL A 41 -5.37 6.08 -5.93
N LEU A 42 -4.29 6.23 -5.16
CA LEU A 42 -3.00 5.59 -5.43
C LEU A 42 -3.00 4.18 -4.84
N THR A 43 -2.91 3.16 -5.69
CA THR A 43 -2.70 1.77 -5.29
C THR A 43 -1.24 1.37 -5.54
N VAL A 44 -0.58 0.85 -4.50
CA VAL A 44 0.79 0.32 -4.57
C VAL A 44 0.75 -1.17 -4.25
N THR A 45 1.16 -1.99 -5.22
CA THR A 45 1.20 -3.45 -5.11
C THR A 45 2.64 -3.92 -4.91
N VAL A 46 2.91 -4.60 -3.80
CA VAL A 46 4.21 -5.20 -3.48
C VAL A 46 4.06 -6.72 -3.48
N PRO A 47 4.53 -7.42 -4.52
CA PRO A 47 4.48 -8.87 -4.57
C PRO A 47 5.32 -9.51 -3.47
N LYS A 48 4.87 -10.64 -2.94
CA LYS A 48 5.62 -11.46 -2.00
C LYS A 48 6.34 -12.58 -2.73
N GLU A 49 7.46 -13.02 -2.18
CA GLU A 49 8.10 -14.27 -2.55
C GLU A 49 7.20 -15.45 -2.18
N GLU A 50 7.15 -16.43 -3.08
CA GLU A 50 6.49 -17.69 -2.81
C GLU A 50 7.30 -18.46 -1.78
N ILE A 51 6.85 -18.39 -0.54
CA ILE A 51 7.35 -19.28 0.51
C ILE A 51 6.80 -20.66 0.17
N LYS A 52 7.67 -21.64 -0.08
CA LYS A 52 7.26 -23.05 -0.17
C LYS A 52 6.43 -23.35 1.08
N LYS A 53 5.14 -23.63 0.90
CA LYS A 53 4.28 -24.06 2.01
C LYS A 53 5.01 -25.21 2.70
N PRO A 54 5.16 -25.21 4.04
CA PRO A 54 5.76 -26.35 4.70
C PRO A 54 4.94 -27.57 4.31
N GLU A 55 5.56 -28.45 3.51
CA GLU A 55 5.08 -29.81 3.37
C GLU A 55 5.13 -30.42 4.77
N VAL A 56 4.10 -31.16 5.13
CA VAL A 56 3.84 -31.71 6.47
C VAL A 56 3.14 -30.73 7.41
N LYS A 57 1.80 -30.78 7.38
CA LYS A 57 1.01 -30.63 8.60
C LYS A 57 1.55 -31.67 9.58
N LYS A 58 2.35 -31.28 10.57
CA LYS A 58 2.72 -32.17 11.66
C LYS A 58 1.43 -32.48 12.42
N THR A 59 0.80 -33.61 12.12
CA THR A 59 -0.21 -34.18 12.99
C THR A 59 0.48 -34.44 14.32
N ILE A 60 0.10 -33.71 15.35
CA ILE A 60 0.58 -33.94 16.71
C ILE A 60 -0.44 -34.89 17.34
N ASP A 61 -0.13 -36.18 17.34
CA ASP A 61 -0.90 -37.15 18.09
C ASP A 61 -0.64 -36.94 19.59
N ILE A 62 -1.72 -36.78 20.35
CA ILE A 62 -1.68 -36.72 21.82
C ILE A 62 -2.25 -38.04 22.32
N SER A 63 -1.39 -38.92 22.83
CA SER A 63 -1.81 -40.14 23.53
C SER A 63 -2.07 -39.83 25.01
N GLY A 64 -3.22 -40.26 25.52
CA GLY A 64 -3.53 -40.31 26.95
C GLY A 64 -3.09 -41.61 27.61
#